data_AF-A0A944WND3-F1
#
_entry.id   AF-A0A944WND3-F1
#
_cell.length_a   1.000
_cell.length_b   1.000
_cell.length_c   1.000
_cell.angle_alpha   90.00
_cell.angle_beta   90.00
_cell.angle_gamma   90.00
#
_symmetry.space_group_name_H-M   'P 1'
#
loop_
_entity.id
_entity.type
_entity.pdbx_description
1 polymer ?
#
loop_
_entity_poly.entity_id
_entity_poly.type
_entity_poly.pdbx_seq_one_letter_code
_entity_poly.pdbx_strand_id
1 'polypeptide(L)'
;MFQYHPERIIIDKAVAAEPLTEQICGRFPDVPKQLVDNFAWHHDETGTDPLRNPLTQGKKTLHLKYFKGTSIKACPGFSNDLVCCNYFTLDLIENCPFECSYCILQAFLNKPVITVHANLEKILEQVRQRT
;
A
#
# COMPACT_ATOMS: atom_id res chain seq x y z
N MET A 1 19.08 -2.65 10.93
CA MET A 1 18.14 -2.01 9.98
C MET A 1 17.07 -3.03 9.65
N PHE A 2 15.78 -2.71 9.83
CA PHE A 2 14.70 -3.66 9.52
C PHE A 2 14.56 -3.79 8.01
N GLN A 3 14.70 -5.01 7.48
CA GLN A 3 14.54 -5.29 6.05
C GLN A 3 13.22 -6.06 5.86
N TYR A 4 12.21 -5.38 5.34
CA TYR A 4 10.93 -5.99 5.03
C TYR A 4 11.07 -7.00 3.87
N HIS A 5 10.45 -8.17 4.02
CA HIS A 5 10.38 -9.20 3.01
C HIS A 5 8.96 -9.80 2.99
N PRO A 6 8.17 -9.61 1.93
CA PRO A 6 6.83 -10.18 1.85
C PRO A 6 6.88 -11.71 1.69
N GLU A 7 5.82 -12.39 2.13
CA GLU A 7 5.61 -13.83 1.87
C GLU A 7 4.95 -14.05 0.51
N ARG A 8 4.22 -13.06 -0.01
CA ARG A 8 3.64 -13.07 -1.36
C ARG A 8 3.42 -11.66 -1.91
N ILE A 9 3.38 -11.56 -3.24
CA ILE A 9 3.07 -10.33 -3.98
C ILE A 9 1.82 -10.57 -4.82
N ILE A 10 0.80 -9.75 -4.62
CA ILE A 10 -0.43 -9.74 -5.42
C ILE A 10 -0.34 -8.56 -6.37
N ILE A 11 -0.62 -8.78 -7.65
CA ILE A 11 -0.45 -7.79 -8.70
C ILE A 11 -1.78 -7.66 -9.44
N ASP A 12 -2.39 -6.48 -9.39
CA ASP A 12 -3.52 -6.20 -10.28
C ASP A 12 -3.02 -6.22 -11.73
N LYS A 13 -3.69 -6.95 -12.62
CA LYS A 13 -3.29 -7.08 -14.04
C LYS A 13 -3.08 -5.73 -14.71
N ALA A 14 -3.89 -4.73 -14.31
CA ALA A 14 -3.80 -3.37 -14.81
C ALA A 14 -2.43 -2.70 -14.59
N VAL A 15 -1.64 -3.15 -13.60
CA VAL A 15 -0.33 -2.58 -13.28
C VAL A 15 0.84 -3.54 -13.52
N ALA A 16 0.58 -4.70 -14.11
CA ALA A 16 1.59 -5.74 -14.28
C ALA A 16 2.80 -5.28 -15.12
N ALA A 17 2.58 -4.36 -16.06
CA ALA A 17 3.60 -3.81 -16.96
C ALA A 17 4.17 -2.45 -16.49
N GLU A 18 3.81 -1.96 -15.30
CA GLU A 18 4.36 -0.70 -14.79
C GLU A 18 5.83 -0.88 -14.40
N PRO A 19 6.72 0.10 -14.68
CA PRO A 19 8.14 0.00 -14.34
C PRO A 19 8.40 -0.28 -12.85
N LEU A 20 7.60 0.31 -11.96
CA LEU A 20 7.71 0.08 -10.53
C LEU A 20 7.33 -1.37 -10.15
N THR A 21 6.37 -1.97 -10.84
CA THR A 21 6.01 -3.39 -10.65
C THR A 21 7.17 -4.29 -11.03
N GLU A 22 7.82 -4.05 -12.17
CA GLU A 22 9.00 -4.80 -12.60
C GLU A 22 10.16 -4.66 -11.59
N GLN A 23 10.44 -3.45 -11.14
CA GLN A 23 11.49 -3.17 -10.14
C GLN A 23 11.23 -3.92 -8.82
N ILE A 24 10.00 -3.89 -8.31
CA ILE A 24 9.62 -4.58 -7.08
C ILE A 24 9.75 -6.09 -7.28
N CYS A 25 9.24 -6.63 -8.39
CA CYS A 25 9.34 -8.06 -8.70
C CYS A 25 10.80 -8.52 -8.82
N GLY A 26 11.66 -7.71 -9.43
CA GLY A 26 13.09 -7.98 -9.57
C GLY A 26 13.84 -7.95 -8.23
N ARG A 27 13.37 -7.16 -7.26
CA ARG A 27 13.93 -7.11 -5.90
C ARG A 27 13.49 -8.29 -5.03
N PHE A 28 12.39 -8.95 -5.38
CA PHE A 28 11.84 -10.10 -4.68
C PHE A 28 11.67 -11.30 -5.65
N PRO A 29 12.78 -11.83 -6.21
CA PRO A 29 12.70 -12.89 -7.22
C PRO A 29 12.02 -14.16 -6.68
N ASP A 30 12.34 -14.54 -5.44
CA ASP A 30 11.89 -15.80 -4.82
C ASP A 30 10.49 -15.72 -4.20
N VAL A 31 9.91 -14.52 -4.09
CA VAL A 31 8.58 -14.35 -3.50
C VAL A 31 7.50 -14.75 -4.52
N PRO A 32 6.52 -15.60 -4.15
CA PRO A 32 5.44 -15.99 -5.05
C PRO A 32 4.59 -14.79 -5.46
N LYS A 33 4.26 -14.72 -6.76
CA LYS A 33 3.54 -13.61 -7.39
C LYS A 33 2.21 -14.12 -7.94
N GLN A 34 1.13 -13.41 -7.67
CA GLN A 34 -0.20 -13.74 -8.14
C GLN A 34 -0.78 -12.57 -8.93
N LEU A 35 -1.09 -12.78 -10.21
CA LEU A 35 -1.82 -11.82 -11.02
C LEU A 35 -3.33 -11.98 -10.82
N VAL A 36 -4.03 -10.88 -10.58
CA VAL A 36 -5.49 -10.85 -10.36
C VAL A 36 -6.13 -9.66 -11.09
N ASP A 37 -7.40 -9.75 -11.45
CA ASP A 37 -8.08 -8.64 -12.13
C ASP A 37 -8.33 -7.45 -11.19
N ASN A 38 -8.76 -7.74 -9.97
CA ASN A 38 -8.98 -6.74 -8.91
C ASN A 38 -8.89 -7.43 -7.55
N PHE A 39 -7.79 -7.24 -6.84
CA PHE A 39 -7.66 -7.82 -5.51
C PHE A 39 -8.58 -7.15 -4.50
N ALA A 40 -9.36 -7.97 -3.78
CA ALA A 40 -10.18 -7.52 -2.66
C ALA A 40 -9.84 -8.37 -1.43
N TRP A 41 -9.16 -7.76 -0.46
CA TRP A 41 -8.58 -8.46 0.69
C TRP A 41 -9.61 -9.20 1.56
N HIS A 42 -10.87 -8.76 1.58
CA HIS A 42 -11.95 -9.44 2.31
C HIS A 42 -12.34 -10.80 1.71
N HIS A 43 -12.04 -11.02 0.44
CA HIS A 43 -12.29 -12.28 -0.26
C HIS A 43 -11.07 -13.19 -0.30
N ASP A 44 -10.00 -12.81 0.40
CA ASP A 44 -8.75 -13.57 0.40
C ASP A 44 -8.85 -14.75 1.37
N GLU A 45 -9.06 -15.93 0.80
CA GLU A 45 -9.27 -17.17 1.55
C GLU A 45 -8.02 -17.64 2.32
N THR A 46 -6.84 -17.07 2.05
CA THR A 46 -5.60 -17.38 2.80
C THR A 46 -5.65 -16.95 4.27
N GLY A 47 -6.62 -16.11 4.65
CA GLY A 47 -6.91 -15.71 6.04
C GLY A 47 -8.01 -16.54 6.74
N THR A 48 -8.50 -17.62 6.13
CA THR A 48 -9.60 -18.44 6.69
C THR A 48 -9.17 -19.41 7.78
N ASP A 49 -7.86 -19.56 8.02
CA ASP A 49 -7.33 -20.29 9.17
C ASP A 49 -7.71 -19.54 10.46
N PRO A 50 -8.61 -20.09 11.31
CA PRO A 50 -9.07 -19.41 12.53
C PRO A 50 -7.94 -19.12 13.52
N LEU A 51 -6.79 -19.79 13.38
CA LEU A 51 -5.61 -19.61 14.20
C LEU A 51 -4.73 -18.44 13.73
N ARG A 52 -5.01 -17.83 12.58
CA ARG A 52 -4.19 -16.77 11.99
C ARG A 52 -4.87 -15.41 12.06
N ASN A 53 -4.17 -14.44 12.64
CA ASN A 53 -4.61 -13.05 12.69
C ASN A 53 -4.55 -12.41 11.28
N PRO A 54 -5.68 -11.91 10.74
CA PRO A 54 -5.72 -11.26 9.43
C PRO A 54 -4.79 -10.04 9.30
N LEU A 55 -4.58 -9.28 10.40
CA LEU A 55 -3.68 -8.14 10.42
C LEU A 55 -2.23 -8.56 10.21
N THR A 56 -1.78 -9.61 10.91
CA THR A 56 -0.42 -10.16 10.80
C THR A 56 -0.16 -10.70 9.40
N GLN A 57 -1.13 -11.42 8.83
CA GLN A 57 -1.01 -11.99 7.48
C GLN A 57 -1.04 -10.93 6.37
N GLY A 58 -1.91 -9.91 6.51
CA GLY A 58 -1.94 -8.81 5.56
C GLY A 58 -0.61 -8.04 5.51
N LYS A 59 0.07 -7.87 6.66
CA LYS A 59 1.37 -7.21 6.73
C LYS A 59 2.51 -7.96 6.05
N LYS A 60 2.30 -9.24 5.72
CA LYS A 60 3.23 -10.08 4.95
C LYS A 60 2.86 -10.17 3.47
N THR A 61 1.77 -9.53 3.07
CA THR A 61 1.28 -9.49 1.69
C THR A 61 1.54 -8.12 1.11
N LEU A 62 2.20 -8.07 -0.05
CA LEU A 62 2.38 -6.85 -0.81
C LEU A 62 1.39 -6.82 -1.98
N HIS A 63 0.53 -5.80 -2.05
CA HIS A 63 -0.41 -5.61 -3.15
C HIS A 63 0.03 -4.45 -4.04
N LEU A 64 0.21 -4.72 -5.33
CA LEU A 64 0.53 -3.72 -6.35
C LEU A 64 -0.73 -3.37 -7.14
N LYS A 65 -1.11 -2.10 -7.12
CA LYS A 65 -2.30 -1.60 -7.83
C LYS A 65 -2.13 -0.18 -8.33
N TYR A 66 -3.13 0.32 -9.06
CA TYR A 66 -3.20 1.75 -9.35
C TYR A 66 -3.77 2.55 -8.18
N PHE A 67 -3.17 3.71 -7.92
CA PHE A 67 -3.82 4.78 -7.18
C PHE A 67 -4.93 5.39 -8.05
N LYS A 68 -6.14 5.50 -7.49
CA LYS A 68 -7.28 6.15 -8.15
C LYS A 68 -7.54 7.51 -7.49
N GLY A 69 -7.52 8.58 -8.27
CA GLY A 69 -7.81 9.95 -7.81
C GLY A 69 -6.56 10.83 -7.67
N THR A 70 -6.63 11.78 -6.74
CA THR A 70 -5.56 12.75 -6.46
C THR A 70 -4.61 12.23 -5.39
N SER A 71 -3.39 11.91 -5.79
CA SER A 71 -2.34 11.33 -4.95
C SER A 71 -1.65 12.35 -4.04
N ILE A 72 -1.66 13.62 -4.41
CA ILE A 72 -1.12 14.72 -3.60
C ILE A 72 -2.26 15.48 -2.90
N LYS A 73 -2.35 15.35 -1.58
CA LYS A 73 -3.44 15.92 -0.78
C LYS A 73 -2.90 16.69 0.42
N ALA A 74 -3.69 17.65 0.93
CA ALA A 74 -3.35 18.31 2.19
C ALA A 74 -3.23 17.28 3.31
N CYS A 75 -2.35 17.52 4.29
CA CYS A 75 -2.17 16.63 5.43
C CYS A 75 -3.54 16.36 6.11
N PRO A 76 -3.89 15.08 6.37
CA PRO A 76 -5.18 14.74 6.99
C PRO A 76 -5.31 15.22 8.44
N GLY A 77 -4.21 15.65 9.07
CA GLY A 77 -4.20 16.23 10.41
C GLY A 77 -4.66 17.69 10.49
N PHE A 78 -5.28 18.23 9.44
CA PHE A 78 -5.83 19.59 9.44
C PHE A 78 -7.02 19.69 10.41
N SER A 79 -6.93 20.61 11.38
CA SER A 79 -8.03 20.97 12.29
C SER A 79 -7.98 22.47 12.57
N ASN A 80 -9.14 23.08 12.86
CA ASN A 80 -9.25 24.46 13.32
C ASN A 80 -8.65 24.69 14.71
N ASP A 81 -8.42 23.61 15.47
CA ASP A 81 -7.85 23.65 16.82
C ASP A 81 -6.30 23.62 16.82
N LEU A 82 -5.68 23.55 15.63
CA LEU A 82 -4.24 23.36 15.47
C LEU A 82 -3.65 24.44 14.55
N VAL A 83 -2.44 24.91 14.86
CA VAL A 83 -1.66 25.71 13.92
C VAL A 83 -1.15 24.79 12.81
N CYS A 84 -1.65 24.97 11.59
CA CYS A 84 -1.31 24.09 10.48
C CYS A 84 0.04 24.46 9.85
N CYS A 85 0.86 23.43 9.56
CA CYS A 85 2.09 23.57 8.78
C CYS A 85 1.87 23.69 7.27
N ASN A 86 0.62 23.53 6.79
CA ASN A 86 0.23 23.55 5.38
C ASN A 86 1.02 22.56 4.49
N TYR A 87 1.39 21.40 5.03
CA TYR A 87 2.07 20.37 4.26
C TYR A 87 1.12 19.51 3.42
N PHE A 88 1.68 19.02 2.33
CA PHE A 88 1.05 18.04 1.45
C PHE A 88 1.64 16.66 1.71
N THR A 89 0.80 15.65 1.53
CA THR A 89 1.15 14.24 1.63
C THR A 89 0.97 13.60 0.26
N LEU A 90 1.86 12.66 -0.05
CA LEU A 90 1.84 11.87 -1.28
C LEU A 90 1.51 10.42 -0.95
N ASP A 91 0.40 9.91 -1.45
CA ASP A 91 -0.05 8.54 -1.20
C ASP A 91 0.65 7.56 -2.16
N LEU A 92 1.89 7.17 -1.85
CA LEU A 92 2.62 6.15 -2.63
C LEU A 92 2.40 4.73 -2.11
N ILE A 93 2.33 4.60 -0.78
CA ILE A 93 2.27 3.33 -0.07
C ILE A 93 1.24 3.47 1.04
N GLU A 94 0.45 2.42 1.22
CA GLU A 94 -0.50 2.33 2.32
C GLU A 94 -0.14 1.17 3.24
N ASN A 95 -0.41 1.36 4.53
CA ASN A 95 -0.10 0.43 5.62
C ASN A 95 1.41 0.30 5.93
N CYS A 96 1.77 -0.63 6.80
CA CYS A 96 3.10 -0.74 7.40
C CYS A 96 3.40 -2.19 7.82
N PRO A 97 4.65 -2.67 7.72
CA PRO A 97 5.03 -4.02 8.14
C PRO A 97 5.12 -4.22 9.66
N PHE A 98 5.03 -3.15 10.47
CA PHE A 98 5.17 -3.25 11.93
C PHE A 98 3.86 -3.62 12.62
N GLU A 99 3.97 -4.32 13.75
CA GLU A 99 2.85 -4.80 14.58
C GLU A 99 2.66 -3.99 15.87
N CYS A 100 2.71 -2.66 15.76
CA CYS A 100 2.49 -1.78 16.90
C CYS A 100 1.08 -1.96 17.47
N SER A 101 0.97 -2.19 18.78
CA SER A 101 -0.31 -2.28 19.50
C SER A 101 -1.13 -0.99 19.48
N TYR A 102 -0.47 0.15 19.28
CA TYR A 102 -1.06 1.49 19.23
C TYR A 102 -1.21 2.04 17.80
N CYS A 103 -1.21 1.17 16.78
CA CYS A 103 -1.20 1.60 15.39
C CYS A 103 -2.52 2.26 14.96
N ILE A 104 -2.52 3.58 14.77
CA ILE A 104 -3.68 4.35 14.28
C ILE A 104 -4.16 3.91 12.89
N LEU A 105 -3.28 3.37 12.05
CA LEU A 105 -3.63 2.95 10.69
C LEU A 105 -4.67 1.82 10.67
N GLN A 106 -4.77 1.03 11.75
CA GLN A 106 -5.76 -0.03 11.87
C GLN A 106 -7.18 0.55 11.92
N ALA A 107 -7.36 1.68 12.62
CA ALA A 107 -8.64 2.39 12.67
C ALA A 107 -8.89 3.22 11.40
N PHE A 108 -7.83 3.74 10.78
CA PHE A 108 -7.95 4.68 9.66
C PHE A 108 -8.11 4.01 8.27
N LEU A 109 -7.28 3.01 7.94
CA LEU A 109 -7.25 2.42 6.60
C LEU A 109 -8.21 1.25 6.43
N ASN A 110 -8.62 0.62 7.53
CA ASN A 110 -9.48 -0.56 7.55
C ASN A 110 -9.09 -1.62 6.50
N LYS A 111 -7.79 -1.86 6.31
CA LYS A 111 -7.26 -2.93 5.47
C LYS A 111 -5.94 -3.43 6.06
N PRO A 112 -5.68 -4.75 6.07
CA PRO A 112 -4.49 -5.32 6.69
C PRO A 112 -3.28 -5.38 5.75
N VAL A 113 -3.50 -5.28 4.43
CA VAL A 113 -2.48 -5.50 3.39
C VAL A 113 -1.64 -4.25 3.15
N ILE A 114 -0.35 -4.43 2.89
CA ILE A 114 0.54 -3.36 2.44
C ILE A 114 0.30 -3.13 0.95
N THR A 115 -0.06 -1.91 0.57
CA THR A 115 -0.35 -1.57 -0.82
C THR A 115 0.69 -0.62 -1.36
N VAL A 116 1.23 -0.89 -2.54
CA VAL A 116 2.08 0.05 -3.29
C VAL A 116 1.36 0.44 -4.56
N HIS A 117 1.31 1.75 -4.82
CA HIS A 117 0.70 2.28 -6.02
C HIS A 117 1.70 2.31 -7.16
N ALA A 118 1.49 1.46 -8.16
CA ALA A 118 2.48 1.17 -9.20
C ALA A 118 2.58 2.25 -10.30
N ASN A 119 1.56 3.12 -10.44
CA ASN A 119 1.58 4.27 -11.37
C ASN A 119 2.44 5.44 -10.88
N LEU A 120 3.69 5.18 -10.52
CA LEU A 120 4.60 6.16 -9.95
C LEU A 120 4.73 7.41 -10.83
N GLU A 121 4.92 7.25 -12.14
CA GLU A 121 5.09 8.39 -13.05
C GLU A 121 3.86 9.31 -13.08
N LYS A 122 2.65 8.72 -13.10
CA LYS A 122 1.40 9.49 -13.04
C LYS A 122 1.23 10.22 -11.71
N ILE A 123 1.68 9.60 -10.61
CA ILE A 123 1.66 10.22 -9.28
C ILE A 123 2.63 11.41 -9.24
N LEU A 124 3.87 11.22 -9.73
CA LEU A 124 4.88 12.27 -9.78
C LEU A 124 4.47 13.44 -10.68
N GLU A 125 3.74 13.17 -11.75
CA GLU A 125 3.18 14.22 -12.61
C GLU A 125 2.23 15.16 -11.86
N GLN A 126 1.41 14.63 -10.94
CA GLN A 126 0.55 15.47 -10.11
C GLN A 126 1.34 16.38 -9.15
N VAL A 127 2.53 15.95 -8.71
CA VAL A 127 3.41 16.77 -7.89
C VAL A 127 3.97 17.93 -8.71
N ARG A 128 4.41 17.66 -9.94
CA ARG A 128 4.95 18.68 -10.86
C ARG A 128 3.90 19.74 -11.20
N GLN A 129 2.64 19.34 -11.43
CA GLN A 129 1.56 20.28 -11.76
C GLN A 129 1.18 21.23 -10.62
N ARG A 130 1.61 20.93 -9.39
CA ARG A 130 1.30 21.74 -8.20
C ARG A 130 2.46 22.65 -7.77
N THR A 131 3.65 22.45 -8.36
CA THR A 131 4.86 23.24 -8.08
C THR A 131 5.03 24.30 -9.16
#